data_AF-A0A350W221-F1
#
_entry.id   AF-A0A350W221-F1
#
_cell.length_a   1.000
_cell.length_b   1.000
_cell.length_c   1.000
_cell.angle_alpha   90.00
_cell.angle_beta   90.00
_cell.angle_gamma   90.00
#
_symmetry.space_group_name_H-M   'P 1'
#
loop_
_entity.id
_entity.type
_entity.pdbx_description
1 polymer ?
#
loop_
_entity_poly.entity_id
_entity_poly.type
_entity_poly.pdbx_seq_one_letter_code
_entity_poly.pdbx_strand_id
1 'polypeptide(L)'
;ETMQKTIDYAIKLSPDVAIFNITTPYPGTEMFKWAKDKGILTTENWDEYDLSQPLMNLPTVSAKEIKNYYNLAYKKFYWRWKYLLERVFRIRNLSDIKVGLLTLWAILKR
;
A
#
# COMPACT_ATOMS: atom_id res chain seq x y z
N GLU A 1 8.32 13.45 -3.37
CA GLU A 1 7.23 14.37 -3.78
C GLU A 1 6.02 13.66 -4.42
N THR A 2 6.22 12.87 -5.48
CA THR A 2 5.12 12.23 -6.24
C THR A 2 4.26 11.26 -5.41
N MET A 3 4.87 10.41 -4.58
CA MET A 3 4.12 9.50 -3.69
C MET A 3 3.22 10.25 -2.71
N GLN A 4 3.68 11.39 -2.16
CA GLN A 4 2.88 12.22 -1.27
C GLN A 4 1.65 12.80 -2.00
N LYS A 5 1.83 13.26 -3.25
CA LYS A 5 0.71 13.75 -4.09
C LYS A 5 -0.36 12.68 -4.31
N THR A 6 0.03 11.42 -4.54
CA THR A 6 -0.92 10.30 -4.66
C THR A 6 -1.69 10.08 -3.35
N ILE A 7 -1.01 10.12 -2.20
CA ILE A 7 -1.66 10.00 -0.88
C ILE A 7 -2.68 11.12 -0.68
N ASP A 8 -2.27 12.37 -0.92
CA ASP A 8 -3.12 13.55 -0.74
C ASP A 8 -4.34 13.51 -1.68
N TYR A 9 -4.13 13.05 -2.92
CA TYR A 9 -5.20 12.86 -3.89
C TYR A 9 -6.20 11.78 -3.46
N ALA A 10 -5.73 10.64 -2.97
CA ALA A 10 -6.61 9.58 -2.45
C ALA A 10 -7.43 10.08 -1.24
N ILE A 11 -6.79 10.82 -0.32
CA ILE A 11 -7.46 11.43 0.84
C ILE A 11 -8.55 12.41 0.39
N LYS A 12 -8.26 13.24 -0.63
CA LYS A 12 -9.18 14.21 -1.21
C LYS A 12 -10.39 13.53 -1.88
N LEU A 13 -10.16 12.47 -2.66
CA LEU A 13 -11.23 11.70 -3.30
C LEU A 13 -12.13 11.01 -2.28
N SER A 14 -11.57 10.58 -1.14
CA SER A 14 -12.29 9.95 -0.05
C SER A 14 -13.17 8.74 -0.46
N PRO A 15 -12.65 7.75 -1.21
CA PRO A 15 -13.40 6.53 -1.48
C PRO A 15 -13.66 5.73 -0.20
N ASP A 16 -14.64 4.81 -0.26
CA ASP A 16 -14.91 3.85 0.83
C ASP A 16 -13.73 2.92 1.09
N VAL A 17 -12.95 2.58 0.06
CA VAL A 17 -11.78 1.70 0.13
C VAL A 17 -10.67 2.24 -0.75
N ALA A 18 -9.43 2.21 -0.26
CA ALA A 18 -8.23 2.50 -1.05
C ALA A 18 -7.20 1.38 -0.87
N ILE A 19 -6.64 0.92 -1.98
CA ILE A 19 -5.56 -0.07 -2.03
C ILE A 19 -4.33 0.62 -2.61
N PHE A 20 -3.24 0.59 -1.87
CA PHE A 20 -1.93 1.07 -2.31
C PHE A 20 -1.01 -0.13 -2.49
N ASN A 21 -0.30 -0.16 -3.61
CA ASN A 21 0.62 -1.24 -3.98
C ASN A 21 2.00 -0.65 -4.29
N ILE A 22 3.05 -1.41 -3.97
CA ILE A 22 4.39 -1.18 -4.50
C ILE A 22 4.48 -1.86 -5.86
N THR A 23 5.08 -1.19 -6.84
CA THR A 23 5.25 -1.74 -8.18
C THR A 23 6.07 -3.03 -8.14
N THR A 24 5.47 -4.13 -8.61
CA THR A 24 6.08 -5.45 -8.67
C THR A 24 6.44 -5.81 -10.12
N PRO A 25 7.71 -6.07 -10.44
CA PRO A 25 8.13 -6.44 -11.78
C PRO A 25 7.84 -7.93 -12.05
N TYR A 26 6.67 -8.29 -12.60
CA TYR A 26 6.34 -9.71 -12.80
C TYR A 26 7.10 -10.36 -13.98
N PRO A 27 7.46 -11.66 -13.89
CA PRO A 27 8.09 -12.40 -14.99
C PRO A 27 7.32 -12.28 -16.30
N GLY A 28 8.05 -12.13 -17.40
CA GLY A 28 7.46 -11.95 -18.73
C GLY A 28 7.02 -10.51 -19.05
N THR A 29 7.03 -9.59 -18.07
CA THR A 29 6.78 -8.17 -18.34
C THR A 29 8.04 -7.46 -18.82
N GLU A 30 7.86 -6.37 -19.59
CA GLU A 30 8.98 -5.51 -20.00
C GLU A 30 9.72 -4.92 -18.79
N MET A 31 9.01 -4.62 -17.71
CA MET A 31 9.60 -4.10 -16.48
C MET A 31 10.52 -5.12 -15.80
N PHE A 32 10.13 -6.39 -15.76
CA PHE A 32 10.99 -7.45 -15.23
C PHE A 32 12.25 -7.62 -16.07
N LYS A 33 12.10 -7.66 -17.40
CA LYS A 33 13.25 -7.71 -18.31
C LYS A 33 14.19 -6.52 -18.07
N TRP A 34 13.65 -5.31 -18.05
CA TRP A 34 14.42 -4.09 -17.77
C TRP A 34 15.14 -4.12 -16.42
N ALA A 35 14.46 -4.57 -15.36
CA ALA A 35 15.04 -4.64 -14.02
C ALA A 35 16.17 -5.66 -13.95
N LYS A 36 16.01 -6.81 -14.63
CA LYS A 36 17.02 -7.86 -14.72
C LYS A 36 18.22 -7.42 -15.56
N ASP A 37 17.99 -6.85 -16.74
CA ASP A 37 19.03 -6.36 -17.65
C ASP A 37 19.88 -5.26 -17.01
N LYS A 38 19.27 -4.43 -16.15
CA LYS A 38 19.98 -3.39 -15.38
C LYS A 38 20.60 -3.87 -14.06
N GLY A 39 20.40 -5.13 -13.68
CA GLY A 39 20.90 -5.67 -12.41
C GLY A 39 20.30 -5.00 -11.17
N ILE A 40 19.09 -4.44 -11.28
CA ILE A 40 18.40 -3.76 -10.17
C ILE A 40 17.28 -4.60 -9.55
N LEU A 41 16.95 -5.75 -10.14
CA LEU A 41 16.03 -6.72 -9.54
C LEU A 41 16.64 -7.28 -8.26
N THR A 42 15.92 -7.25 -7.13
CA THR A 42 16.47 -7.65 -5.83
C THR A 42 16.33 -9.15 -5.54
N THR A 43 15.32 -9.80 -6.11
CA THR A 43 15.02 -11.22 -5.86
C THR A 43 14.14 -11.80 -6.97
N GLU A 44 14.29 -13.10 -7.23
CA GLU A 44 13.36 -13.92 -8.04
C GLU A 44 12.57 -14.90 -7.15
N ASN A 45 12.58 -14.70 -5.83
CA ASN A 45 11.72 -15.45 -4.92
C ASN A 45 10.26 -14.99 -5.08
N TRP A 46 9.44 -15.81 -5.74
CA TRP A 46 8.06 -15.47 -6.08
C TRP A 46 7.15 -15.26 -4.86
N ASP A 47 7.51 -15.80 -3.70
CA ASP A 47 6.78 -15.58 -2.45
C ASP A 47 6.82 -14.10 -1.99
N GLU A 48 7.80 -13.32 -2.46
CA GLU A 48 7.93 -11.89 -2.14
C GLU A 48 7.14 -10.98 -3.09
N TYR A 49 6.49 -11.53 -4.12
CA TYR A 49 5.79 -10.78 -5.18
C TYR A 49 4.34 -10.44 -4.77
N ASP A 50 4.19 -9.87 -3.58
CA ASP A 50 2.93 -9.68 -2.87
C ASP A 50 2.34 -8.25 -2.97
N LEU A 51 2.86 -7.42 -3.89
CA LEU A 51 2.50 -6.00 -4.07
C LEU A 51 2.82 -5.09 -2.86
N SER A 52 3.56 -5.59 -1.88
CA SER A 52 3.94 -4.86 -0.67
C SER A 52 5.44 -4.74 -0.48
N GLN A 53 6.25 -5.48 -1.21
CA GLN A 53 7.71 -5.43 -1.13
C GLN A 53 8.34 -4.60 -2.26
N PRO A 54 9.38 -3.80 -1.97
CA PRO A 54 10.20 -3.17 -2.99
C PRO A 54 11.16 -4.20 -3.60
N LEU A 55 10.87 -4.66 -4.81
CA LEU A 55 11.63 -5.71 -5.50
C LEU A 55 12.64 -5.17 -6.53
N MET A 56 12.84 -3.84 -6.54
CA MET A 56 13.79 -3.16 -7.42
C MET A 56 14.57 -2.10 -6.64
N ASN A 57 15.90 -2.10 -6.83
CA ASN A 57 16.79 -1.06 -6.33
C ASN A 57 16.83 0.11 -7.32
N LEU A 58 15.93 1.08 -7.11
CA LEU A 58 15.83 2.25 -7.98
C LEU A 58 16.92 3.28 -7.65
N PRO A 59 17.51 3.96 -8.66
CA PRO A 59 18.52 5.00 -8.43
C PRO A 59 17.94 6.30 -7.87
N THR A 60 16.63 6.51 -8.00
CA THR A 60 15.94 7.76 -7.63
C THR A 60 15.28 7.73 -6.25
N VAL A 61 15.05 6.55 -5.69
CA VAL A 61 14.37 6.38 -4.39
C VAL A 61 14.78 5.07 -3.74
N SER A 62 15.05 5.10 -2.45
CA SER A 62 15.46 3.91 -1.70
C SER A 62 14.27 2.97 -1.41
N ALA A 63 14.52 1.67 -1.36
CA ALA A 63 13.53 0.66 -0.96
C ALA A 63 12.86 0.98 0.39
N LYS A 64 13.63 1.50 1.35
CA LYS A 64 13.15 1.94 2.66
C LYS A 64 12.15 3.10 2.53
N GLU A 65 12.45 4.08 1.70
CA GLU A 65 11.55 5.21 1.47
C GLU A 65 10.25 4.76 0.79
N ILE A 66 10.31 3.87 -0.20
CA ILE A 66 9.12 3.29 -0.83
C ILE A 66 8.24 2.59 0.23
N LYS A 67 8.83 1.73 1.07
CA LYS A 67 8.10 1.02 2.14
C LYS A 67 7.49 1.98 3.16
N ASN A 68 8.21 3.04 3.53
CA ASN A 68 7.71 4.08 4.44
C ASN A 68 6.48 4.78 3.85
N TYR A 69 6.51 5.17 2.57
CA TYR A 69 5.37 5.80 1.90
C TYR A 69 4.19 4.85 1.72
N TYR A 70 4.44 3.58 1.42
CA TYR A 70 3.42 2.54 1.37
C TYR A 70 2.67 2.44 2.71
N ASN A 71 3.40 2.33 3.83
CA ASN A 71 2.80 2.30 5.17
C ASN A 71 2.09 3.63 5.52
N LEU A 72 2.71 4.77 5.18
CA LEU A 72 2.15 6.10 5.40
C LEU A 72 0.83 6.29 4.65
N ALA A 73 0.71 5.75 3.43
CA ALA A 73 -0.50 5.86 2.62
C ALA A 73 -1.70 5.20 3.32
N TYR A 74 -1.54 3.95 3.77
CA TYR A 74 -2.57 3.25 4.53
C TYR A 74 -2.89 3.98 5.84
N LYS A 75 -1.88 4.39 6.60
CA LYS A 75 -2.09 5.09 7.88
C LYS A 75 -2.83 6.41 7.68
N LYS A 76 -2.36 7.30 6.80
CA LYS A 76 -3.01 8.59 6.56
C LYS A 76 -4.41 8.44 5.99
N PHE A 77 -4.65 7.46 5.12
CA PHE A 77 -5.96 7.27 4.51
C PHE A 77 -7.00 6.72 5.49
N TYR A 78 -6.65 5.66 6.24
CA TYR A 78 -7.62 4.97 7.11
C TYR A 78 -7.74 5.60 8.50
N TRP A 79 -6.81 6.46 8.92
CA TRP A 79 -6.88 7.20 10.19
C TRP A 79 -7.61 8.55 10.07
N ARG A 80 -8.24 8.84 8.93
CA ARG A 80 -9.06 10.04 8.76
C ARG A 80 -10.28 9.94 9.69
N TRP A 81 -10.49 10.95 10.54
CA TRP A 81 -11.64 10.95 11.46
C TRP A 81 -12.97 10.76 10.75
N LYS A 82 -13.17 11.40 9.60
CA LYS A 82 -14.36 11.21 8.77
C LYS A 82 -14.57 9.75 8.37
N TYR A 83 -13.51 9.07 7.91
CA TYR A 83 -13.58 7.65 7.52
C TYR A 83 -13.95 6.76 8.72
N LEU A 84 -13.32 6.98 9.88
CA LEU A 84 -13.59 6.21 11.09
C LEU A 84 -15.03 6.40 11.57
N LEU A 85 -15.53 7.64 11.57
CA LEU A 85 -16.92 7.94 11.91
C LEU A 85 -17.90 7.27 10.94
N GLU A 86 -17.69 7.42 9.63
CA GLU A 86 -18.50 6.76 8.60
C GLU A 86 -18.54 5.24 8.79
N ARG A 87 -17.43 4.62 9.20
CA ARG A 87 -17.36 3.19 9.46
C ARG A 87 -18.16 2.80 10.70
N VAL A 88 -18.08 3.59 11.78
CA VAL A 88 -18.87 3.36 13.01
C VAL A 88 -20.36 3.46 12.74
N PHE A 89 -20.82 4.47 12.00
CA PHE A 89 -22.24 4.64 11.67
C PHE A 89 -22.79 3.57 10.70
N ARG A 90 -21.92 2.81 10.03
CA ARG A 90 -22.30 1.71 9.14
C ARG A 90 -22.42 0.36 9.85
N ILE A 91 -22.07 0.25 11.13
CA ILE A 91 -22.19 -1.00 11.91
C ILE A 91 -23.67 -1.33 12.08
N ARG A 92 -24.09 -2.50 11.61
CA ARG A 92 -25.48 -2.99 11.71
C ARG A 92 -25.60 -4.29 12.50
N ASN A 93 -24.51 -5.02 12.66
CA ASN A 93 -24.50 -6.32 13.35
C ASN A 93 -23.13 -6.63 13.97
N LEU A 94 -23.05 -7.72 14.73
CA LEU A 94 -21.81 -8.16 15.41
C LEU A 94 -20.68 -8.53 14.43
N SER A 95 -21.02 -8.96 13.20
CA SER A 95 -20.01 -9.28 12.19
C SER A 95 -19.28 -8.02 11.70
N ASP A 96 -19.99 -6.90 11.58
CA ASP A 96 -19.41 -5.61 11.21
C ASP A 96 -18.41 -5.13 12.27
N ILE A 97 -18.73 -5.35 13.56
CA ILE A 97 -17.82 -5.03 14.68
C ILE A 97 -16.55 -5.86 14.58
N LYS A 98 -16.68 -7.18 14.36
CA LYS A 98 -15.52 -8.08 14.21
C LYS A 98 -14.62 -7.64 13.04
N VAL A 99 -15.20 -7.34 11.88
CA VAL A 99 -14.47 -6.85 10.70
C VAL A 99 -13.82 -5.49 10.99
N GLY A 100 -14.51 -4.59 11.67
CA GLY A 100 -13.99 -3.29 12.07
C GLY A 100 -12.75 -3.40 12.97
N LEU A 101 -12.81 -4.25 14.00
CA LEU A 101 -11.68 -4.52 14.90
C LEU A 101 -10.49 -5.15 14.17
N LEU A 102 -10.74 -6.12 13.29
CA LEU A 102 -9.69 -6.74 12.47
C LEU A 102 -9.02 -5.71 11.55
N THR A 103 -9.82 -4.82 10.94
CA THR A 103 -9.31 -3.76 10.07
C THR A 103 -8.45 -2.77 10.85
N LEU A 104 -8.91 -2.32 12.03
CA LEU A 104 -8.15 -1.44 12.92
C LEU A 104 -6.83 -2.09 13.35
N TRP A 105 -6.86 -3.36 13.76
CA TRP A 105 -5.66 -4.09 14.14
C TRP A 105 -4.68 -4.24 12.98
N ALA A 106 -5.18 -4.54 11.76
CA ALA A 106 -4.34 -4.63 10.57
C ALA A 106 -3.67 -3.30 10.21
N ILE A 107 -4.35 -2.17 10.43
CA ILE A 107 -3.77 -0.83 10.24
C ILE A 107 -2.72 -0.52 11.31
N LEU A 108 -2.97 -0.89 12.57
CA LEU A 108 -2.05 -0.64 13.69
C LEU A 108 -0.77 -1.48 13.63
N LYS A 109 -0.83 -2.69 13.06
CA LYS A 109 0.31 -3.60 12.92
C LYS A 109 1.26 -3.23 11.77
N ARG A 110 0.86 -2.33 10.86
CA ARG A 110 1.65 -1.95 9.67
C ARG A 110 2.78 -0.98 9.96
#